data_AF-A0A6M1SP11-F1
#
_entry.id   AF-A0A6M1SP11-F1
#
_cell.length_a   1.000
_cell.length_b   1.000
_cell.length_c   1.000
_cell.angle_alpha   90.00
_cell.angle_beta   90.00
_cell.angle_gamma   90.00
#
_symmetry.space_group_name_H-M   'P 1'
#
loop_
_entity.id
_entity.type
_entity.pdbx_description
1 polymer ?
#
loop_
_entity_poly.entity_id
_entity_poly.type
_entity_poly.pdbx_seq_one_letter_code
_entity_poly.pdbx_strand_id
1 'polypeptide(L)'
;MPLLDSFTVDHTIMNAPAVRVAKTMTSPSGDTITVFDLRFNKPNDTMMGEKGIHTLEHLFAGFMRQHLNDEHVEIIDISPMGCRTGFYMSLLGSPSES
;
A
#
# COMPACT_ATOMS: atom_id res chain seq x y z
N MET A 1 -1.41 23.13 2.76
CA MET A 1 -1.92 21.75 2.51
C MET A 1 -1.37 20.87 3.63
N PRO A 2 -2.18 19.97 4.22
CA PRO A 2 -1.64 19.03 5.20
C PRO A 2 -0.54 18.19 4.55
N LEU A 3 0.58 18.02 5.25
CA LEU A 3 1.69 17.19 4.78
C LEU A 3 1.25 15.73 4.87
N LEU A 4 1.30 15.02 3.75
CA LEU A 4 0.99 13.60 3.69
C LEU A 4 2.16 12.80 4.30
N ASP A 5 1.85 11.73 5.03
CA ASP A 5 2.86 10.88 5.70
C ASP A 5 3.85 10.24 4.70
N SER A 6 3.47 10.13 3.43
CA SER A 6 4.40 9.70 2.37
C SER A 6 5.53 10.69 2.10
N PHE A 7 5.40 11.97 2.44
CA PHE A 7 6.44 12.98 2.21
C PHE A 7 7.48 13.07 3.33
N THR A 8 7.28 12.36 4.45
CA THR A 8 8.18 12.42 5.61
C THR A 8 9.20 11.27 5.63
N VAL A 9 9.11 10.32 4.69
CA VAL A 9 10.07 9.20 4.56
C VAL A 9 11.19 9.52 3.57
N ASP A 10 12.41 9.10 3.90
CA ASP A 10 13.56 9.24 3.02
C ASP A 10 13.54 8.17 1.92
N HIS A 11 13.21 8.58 0.70
CA HIS A 11 13.12 7.71 -0.46
C HIS A 11 14.49 7.29 -1.01
N THR A 12 15.58 7.96 -0.62
CA THR A 12 16.93 7.64 -1.12
C THR A 12 17.51 6.37 -0.49
N ILE A 13 17.05 6.03 0.71
CA ILE A 13 17.44 4.84 1.47
C ILE A 13 16.37 3.75 1.47
N MET A 14 15.25 3.97 0.77
CA MET A 14 14.12 3.03 0.74
C MET A 14 14.46 1.81 -0.13
N ASN A 15 14.42 0.63 0.49
CA ASN A 15 14.59 -0.65 -0.20
C ASN A 15 13.31 -1.02 -0.96
N ALA A 16 13.50 -1.75 -2.06
CA ALA A 16 12.42 -2.35 -2.83
C ALA A 16 12.89 -3.69 -3.44
N PRO A 17 12.05 -4.73 -3.50
CA PRO A 17 10.67 -4.75 -3.04
C PRO A 17 10.54 -4.80 -1.51
N ALA A 18 9.54 -4.12 -0.93
CA ALA A 18 9.32 -4.07 0.51
C ALA A 18 7.86 -3.74 0.86
N VAL A 19 7.45 -4.12 2.08
CA VAL A 19 6.17 -3.74 2.70
C VAL A 19 6.47 -2.83 3.88
N ARG A 20 5.66 -1.79 4.07
CA ARG A 20 5.77 -0.86 5.20
C ARG A 20 4.41 -0.29 5.57
N VAL A 21 4.13 -0.09 6.85
CA VAL A 21 2.99 0.70 7.32
C VAL A 21 3.25 2.16 6.97
N ALA A 22 2.46 2.67 6.02
CA ALA A 22 2.47 4.06 5.62
C ALA A 22 1.76 4.93 6.66
N LYS A 23 0.65 4.43 7.20
CA LYS A 23 -0.20 5.14 8.15
C LYS A 23 -1.09 4.18 8.92
N THR A 24 -1.33 4.49 10.19
CA THR A 24 -2.41 3.88 10.98
C THR A 24 -3.35 4.99 11.43
N MET A 25 -4.65 4.74 11.37
CA MET A 25 -5.67 5.66 11.86
C MET A 25 -6.79 4.90 12.56
N THR A 26 -7.48 5.58 13.47
CA THR A 26 -8.66 5.03 14.15
C THR A 26 -9.89 5.75 13.63
N SER A 27 -10.91 4.99 13.22
CA SER A 27 -12.20 5.53 12.82
C SER A 27 -12.90 6.19 14.02
N PRO A 28 -13.85 7.12 13.81
CA PRO A 28 -14.67 7.65 14.91
C PRO A 28 -15.45 6.56 15.69
N SER A 29 -15.66 5.39 15.07
CA SER A 29 -16.34 4.24 15.68
C SER A 29 -15.38 3.28 16.41
N GLY A 30 -14.07 3.54 16.37
CA GLY A 30 -13.05 2.74 17.07
C GLY A 30 -12.30 1.72 16.21
N ASP A 31 -12.65 1.58 14.93
CA ASP A 31 -11.99 0.62 14.02
C ASP A 31 -10.57 1.10 13.66
N THR A 32 -9.63 0.17 13.55
CA THR A 32 -8.29 0.48 13.07
C THR A 32 -8.24 0.35 11.55
N ILE A 33 -7.78 1.41 10.87
CA ILE A 33 -7.47 1.39 9.44
C ILE A 33 -5.96 1.49 9.29
N THR A 34 -5.37 0.53 8.58
CA THR A 34 -3.95 0.52 8.25
C THR A 34 -3.77 0.71 6.76
N VAL A 35 -2.88 1.63 6.40
CA VAL A 35 -2.46 1.87 5.01
C VAL A 35 -1.03 1.37 4.86
N PHE A 36 -0.83 0.42 3.95
CA PHE A 36 0.46 -0.13 3.60
C PHE A 36 1.01 0.49 2.32
N ASP A 37 2.31 0.77 2.34
CA ASP A 37 3.16 1.05 1.20
C ASP A 37 3.72 -0.28 0.69
N LEU A 38 3.16 -0.78 -0.42
CA LEU A 38 3.62 -1.97 -1.11
C LEU A 38 4.60 -1.53 -2.21
N ARG A 39 5.89 -1.48 -1.88
CA ARG A 39 6.93 -0.95 -2.76
C ARG A 39 7.46 -2.04 -3.67
N PHE A 40 7.31 -1.88 -4.98
CA PHE A 40 7.77 -2.84 -5.99
C PHE A 40 9.11 -2.42 -6.60
N ASN A 41 9.27 -1.14 -6.90
CA ASN A 41 10.47 -0.58 -7.52
C ASN A 41 11.17 0.41 -6.60
N LYS A 42 12.51 0.45 -6.71
CA LYS A 42 13.34 1.39 -5.97
C LYS A 42 13.03 2.82 -6.42
N PRO A 43 12.72 3.74 -5.48
CA PRO A 43 12.40 5.12 -5.83
C PRO A 43 13.53 5.78 -6.64
N ASN A 44 13.15 6.56 -7.66
CA ASN A 44 14.05 7.29 -8.55
C ASN A 44 15.04 6.43 -9.38
N ASP A 45 14.83 5.11 -9.45
CA ASP A 45 15.67 4.19 -10.21
C ASP A 45 14.84 3.49 -11.31
N THR A 46 13.79 2.77 -10.92
CA THR A 46 12.93 2.03 -11.85
C THR A 46 11.45 2.30 -11.59
N MET A 47 10.60 2.03 -12.58
CA MET A 47 9.15 2.20 -12.49
C MET A 47 8.41 1.16 -13.34
N MET A 48 7.18 0.84 -12.95
CA MET A 48 6.29 -0.02 -13.74
C MET A 48 5.78 0.71 -14.99
N GLY A 49 5.61 -0.03 -16.08
CA GLY A 49 4.93 0.48 -17.28
C GLY A 49 3.44 0.68 -17.04
N GLU A 50 2.85 1.72 -17.63
CA GLU A 50 1.45 2.12 -17.42
C GLU A 50 0.43 1.00 -17.69
N LYS A 51 0.56 0.29 -18.81
CA LYS A 51 -0.34 -0.82 -19.13
C LYS A 51 -0.18 -1.98 -18.14
N GLY A 52 1.06 -2.23 -17.71
CA GLY A 52 1.39 -3.31 -16.78
C GLY A 52 0.83 -3.05 -15.39
N ILE A 53 1.02 -1.83 -14.86
CA ILE A 53 0.53 -1.46 -13.53
C ILE A 53 -1.00 -1.44 -13.48
N HIS A 54 -1.68 -0.96 -14.52
CA HIS A 54 -3.15 -1.01 -14.59
C HIS A 54 -3.65 -2.46 -14.71
N THR A 55 -3.01 -3.30 -15.52
CA THR A 55 -3.37 -4.73 -15.58
C THR A 55 -3.18 -5.41 -14.22
N LEU A 56 -2.08 -5.09 -13.53
CA LEU A 56 -1.80 -5.61 -12.20
C LEU A 56 -2.83 -5.12 -11.19
N GLU A 57 -3.27 -3.86 -11.23
CA GLU A 57 -4.32 -3.32 -10.34
C GLU A 57 -5.59 -4.19 -10.36
N HIS A 58 -6.10 -4.56 -11.54
CA HIS A 58 -7.28 -5.43 -11.70
C HIS A 58 -7.10 -6.81 -11.04
N LEU A 59 -5.92 -7.41 -11.21
CA LEU A 59 -5.63 -8.76 -10.68
C LEU A 59 -5.32 -8.71 -9.18
N PHE A 60 -4.55 -7.71 -8.76
CA PHE A 60 -3.96 -7.62 -7.44
C PHE A 60 -5.03 -7.43 -6.37
N ALA A 61 -6.03 -6.60 -6.66
CA ALA A 61 -7.20 -6.42 -5.81
C ALA A 61 -7.95 -7.73 -5.49
N GLY A 62 -8.07 -8.64 -6.47
CA GLY A 62 -8.75 -9.93 -6.31
C GLY A 62 -7.91 -10.93 -5.52
N PHE A 63 -6.66 -11.13 -5.93
CA PHE A 63 -5.77 -12.09 -5.27
C PHE A 63 -5.44 -11.69 -3.83
N MET A 64 -5.23 -10.40 -3.55
CA MET A 64 -4.95 -9.96 -2.18
C MET A 64 -6.13 -10.20 -1.26
N ARG A 65 -7.37 -9.94 -1.71
CA ARG A 65 -8.58 -10.27 -0.92
C ARG A 65 -8.70 -11.76 -0.67
N GLN A 66 -8.40 -12.61 -1.66
CA GLN A 66 -8.43 -14.06 -1.49
C GLN A 66 -7.42 -14.57 -0.43
N HIS A 67 -6.27 -13.90 -0.29
CA HIS A 67 -5.17 -14.37 0.56
C HIS A 67 -5.02 -13.64 1.90
N LEU A 68 -5.58 -12.45 2.04
CA LEU A 68 -5.40 -11.62 3.24
C LEU A 68 -6.70 -11.28 3.98
N ASN A 69 -7.87 -11.38 3.34
CA ASN A 69 -9.11 -11.15 4.08
C ASN A 69 -9.42 -12.35 4.99
N ASP A 70 -9.74 -12.05 6.25
CA ASP A 70 -10.17 -13.02 7.25
C ASP A 70 -11.11 -12.35 8.27
N GLU A 71 -11.33 -12.95 9.44
CA GLU A 71 -12.19 -12.41 10.50
C GLU A 71 -11.64 -11.12 11.16
N HIS A 72 -10.36 -10.79 10.94
CA HIS A 72 -9.66 -9.67 11.57
C HIS A 72 -9.15 -8.63 10.58
N VAL A 73 -9.07 -8.98 9.30
CA VAL A 73 -8.56 -8.14 8.23
C VAL A 73 -9.56 -8.05 7.07
N GLU A 74 -9.89 -6.82 6.67
CA GLU A 74 -10.71 -6.58 5.47
C GLU A 74 -10.09 -5.49 4.60
N ILE A 75 -9.68 -5.85 3.38
CA ILE A 75 -9.13 -4.89 2.41
C ILE A 75 -10.22 -3.96 1.88
N ILE A 76 -10.00 -2.66 2.08
CA ILE A 76 -10.82 -1.57 1.55
C ILE A 76 -10.44 -1.31 0.09
N ASP A 77 -9.16 -1.04 -0.18
CA ASP A 77 -8.68 -0.63 -1.50
C ASP A 77 -7.21 -1.02 -1.74
N ILE A 78 -6.86 -1.24 -3.02
CA ILE A 78 -5.47 -1.36 -3.50
C ILE A 78 -5.33 -0.51 -4.76
N SER A 79 -4.61 0.60 -4.66
CA SER A 79 -4.46 1.59 -5.74
C SER A 79 -3.00 1.83 -6.11
N PRO A 80 -2.68 2.02 -7.41
CA PRO A 80 -1.33 2.30 -7.85
C PRO A 80 -0.88 3.69 -7.41
N MET A 81 0.39 3.82 -7.02
CA MET A 81 0.99 5.12 -6.77
C MET A 81 1.23 5.87 -8.07
N GLY A 82 0.99 7.19 -8.09
CA GLY A 82 1.23 8.03 -9.27
C GLY A 82 2.69 8.03 -9.76
N CYS A 83 3.66 7.77 -8.88
CA CYS A 83 5.07 7.61 -9.26
C CYS A 83 5.39 6.24 -9.89
N ARG A 84 4.41 5.32 -9.96
CA ARG A 84 4.50 3.98 -10.56
C ARG A 84 5.58 3.08 -9.96
N THR A 85 5.91 3.27 -8.69
CA THR A 85 6.90 2.44 -7.96
C THR A 85 6.28 1.43 -7.00
N GLY A 86 4.96 1.45 -6.83
CA GLY A 86 4.27 0.57 -5.90
C GLY A 86 2.77 0.84 -5.84
N PHE A 87 2.13 0.31 -4.81
CA PHE A 87 0.70 0.44 -4.52
C PHE A 87 0.49 0.88 -3.08
N TYR A 88 -0.60 1.60 -2.82
CA TYR A 88 -1.14 1.71 -1.48
C TYR A 88 -2.24 0.67 -1.29
N MET A 89 -2.19 -0.05 -0.16
CA MET A 89 -3.28 -0.93 0.27
C MET A 89 -3.86 -0.40 1.57
N SER A 90 -5.16 -0.12 1.59
CA SER A 90 -5.88 0.24 2.81
C SER A 90 -6.76 -0.93 3.27
N LEU A 91 -6.76 -1.19 4.57
CA LEU A 91 -7.53 -2.28 5.17
C LEU A 91 -8.03 -1.90 6.57
N LEU A 92 -9.10 -2.56 6.99
CA LEU A 92 -9.51 -2.65 8.39
C LEU A 92 -8.65 -3.72 9.07
N GLY A 93 -8.17 -3.41 10.28
CA GLY A 93 -7.29 -4.27 11.06
C GLY A 93 -5.85 -3.75 11.16
N SER A 94 -5.03 -4.48 11.91
CA SER A 94 -3.60 -4.17 12.15
C SER A 94 -2.72 -5.42 11.98
N PRO A 95 -2.65 -6.01 10.76
CA PRO A 95 -1.76 -7.14 10.49
C PRO A 95 -0.29 -6.70 10.58
N SER A 96 0.58 -7.61 11.01
CA SER A 96 2.02 -7.35 11.10
C SER A 96 2.69 -7.32 9.73
N GLU A 97 3.69 -6.46 9.56
CA GLU A 97 4.69 -6.57 8.50
C GLU A 97 5.59 -7.78 8.83
N SER A 98 5.36 -8.94 8.20
CA SER A 98 6.21 -10.14 8.36
C SER A 98 6.98 -10.45 7.09
#